data_AF-A0A2V8RZ66-F1
#
_entry.id   AF-A0A2V8RZ66-F1
#
_cell.length_a   1.000
_cell.length_b   1.000
_cell.length_c   1.000
_cell.angle_alpha   90.00
_cell.angle_beta   90.00
_cell.angle_gamma   90.00
#
_symmetry.space_group_name_H-M   'P 1'
#
loop_
_entity.id
_entity.type
_entity.pdbx_description
1 polymer ?
#
loop_
_entity_poly.entity_id
_entity_poly.type
_entity_poly.pdbx_seq_one_letter_code
_entity_poly.pdbx_strand_id
1 'polypeptide(L)'
;GKYVFGICNGFQILCEAGLLPGALMRNAGLHFVCKHVNLRVENENTPFTSSYDNGRVLSIPIAHAEGNYACDDATFNSLEENGQIVFRYSDENGEITDEANPNGARSSIAGICNQDRNVLGMMPHLARMTAAGCSARWRLRSRESLSCNKKARELCSSRAKPFVSKGV
;
A
#
# COMPACT_ATOMS: atom_id res chain seq x y z
N GLY A 1 -10.28 18.44 4.83
CA GLY A 1 -10.21 17.65 6.07
C GLY A 1 -8.79 17.22 6.38
N LYS A 2 -8.54 16.62 7.55
CA LYS A 2 -7.25 15.99 7.88
C LYS A 2 -7.11 14.64 7.15
N TYR A 3 -5.88 14.20 6.91
CA TYR A 3 -5.59 12.91 6.26
C TYR A 3 -5.48 11.79 7.30
N VAL A 4 -6.12 10.65 7.02
CA VAL A 4 -6.07 9.44 7.87
C VAL A 4 -5.61 8.27 7.01
N PHE A 5 -4.69 7.48 7.54
CA PHE A 5 -4.14 6.33 6.83
C PHE A 5 -4.10 5.12 7.77
N GLY A 6 -4.89 4.09 7.43
CA GLY A 6 -4.99 2.85 8.18
C GLY A 6 -4.31 1.71 7.45
N ILE A 7 -3.35 1.06 8.12
CA ILE A 7 -2.58 -0.06 7.57
C ILE A 7 -2.90 -1.33 8.36
N CYS A 8 -3.16 -2.44 7.66
CA CYS A 8 -3.52 -3.74 8.26
C CYS A 8 -4.66 -3.60 9.27
N ASN A 9 -4.37 -3.71 10.57
CA ASN A 9 -5.37 -3.55 11.63
C ASN A 9 -5.99 -2.15 11.64
N GLY A 10 -5.23 -1.14 11.20
CA GLY A 10 -5.77 0.20 11.01
C GLY A 10 -6.88 0.23 9.96
N PHE A 11 -6.80 -0.59 8.90
CA PHE A 11 -7.88 -0.69 7.92
C PHE A 11 -9.13 -1.35 8.53
N GLN A 12 -8.95 -2.39 9.35
CA GLN A 12 -10.05 -3.04 10.09
C GLN A 12 -10.79 -2.01 10.96
N ILE A 13 -10.04 -1.24 11.75
CA ILE A 13 -10.59 -0.20 12.63
C ILE A 13 -11.34 0.87 11.82
N LEU A 14 -10.82 1.28 10.65
CA LEU A 14 -11.50 2.27 9.81
C LEU A 14 -12.82 1.76 9.23
N CYS A 15 -12.90 0.48 8.88
CA CYS A 15 -14.15 -0.17 8.47
C CYS A 15 -15.14 -0.27 9.63
N GLU A 16 -14.69 -0.75 10.80
CA GLU A 16 -15.55 -0.88 11.99
C GLU A 16 -16.04 0.47 12.53
N ALA A 17 -15.23 1.52 12.39
CA ALA A 17 -15.60 2.89 12.75
C ALA A 17 -16.55 3.56 11.73
N GLY A 18 -16.87 2.90 10.61
CA GLY A 18 -17.72 3.45 9.55
C GLY A 18 -17.07 4.57 8.74
N LEU A 19 -15.75 4.74 8.83
CA LEU A 19 -15.00 5.72 8.03
C LEU A 19 -14.68 5.20 6.63
N LEU A 20 -14.65 3.88 6.46
CA LEU A 20 -14.57 3.19 5.19
C LEU A 20 -15.69 2.15 5.11
N PRO A 21 -16.29 1.93 3.93
CA PRO A 21 -17.29 0.90 3.76
C PRO A 21 -16.66 -0.51 3.74
N GLY A 22 -17.50 -1.53 3.93
CA GLY A 22 -17.08 -2.94 3.90
C GLY A 22 -16.50 -3.44 5.22
N ALA A 23 -15.99 -4.66 5.20
CA ALA A 23 -15.38 -5.31 6.35
C ALA A 23 -14.20 -6.20 5.93
N LEU A 24 -13.30 -6.45 6.87
CA LEU A 24 -12.20 -7.39 6.69
C LEU A 24 -12.49 -8.67 7.45
N MET A 25 -12.46 -9.79 6.74
CA MET A 25 -12.71 -11.13 7.26
C MET A 25 -11.42 -11.94 7.33
N ARG A 26 -11.49 -13.10 7.96
CA ARG A 26 -10.42 -14.11 7.90
C ARG A 26 -10.13 -14.46 6.44
N ASN A 27 -8.85 -14.69 6.16
CA ASN A 27 -8.41 -15.14 4.83
C ASN A 27 -9.20 -16.40 4.42
N ALA A 28 -9.54 -16.53 3.14
CA ALA A 28 -10.32 -17.67 2.64
C ALA A 28 -9.68 -19.04 2.99
N GLY A 29 -8.35 -19.11 2.99
CA GLY A 29 -7.62 -20.33 3.40
C GLY A 29 -7.46 -20.51 4.91
N LEU A 30 -7.96 -19.60 5.76
CA LEU A 30 -7.80 -19.61 7.23
C LEU A 30 -6.35 -19.67 7.75
N HIS A 31 -5.37 -19.47 6.86
CA HIS A 31 -3.95 -19.49 7.19
C HIS A 31 -3.39 -18.06 7.28
N PHE A 32 -2.40 -17.89 8.16
CA PHE A 32 -1.58 -16.69 8.19
C PHE A 32 -0.73 -16.61 6.92
N VAL A 33 -0.80 -15.49 6.21
CA VAL A 33 -0.04 -15.29 4.98
C VAL A 33 1.12 -14.33 5.25
N CYS A 34 2.34 -14.81 4.99
CA CYS A 34 3.57 -14.03 5.05
C CYS A 34 4.37 -14.21 3.76
N LYS A 35 4.12 -13.36 2.76
CA LYS A 35 4.81 -13.37 1.47
C LYS A 35 4.92 -11.97 0.89
N HIS A 36 5.74 -11.79 -0.14
CA HIS A 36 5.66 -10.60 -0.99
C HIS A 36 4.50 -10.76 -1.96
N VAL A 37 3.72 -9.71 -2.14
CA VAL A 37 2.63 -9.65 -3.11
C VAL A 37 2.77 -8.41 -3.97
N ASN A 38 2.27 -8.51 -5.19
CA ASN A 38 2.25 -7.40 -6.11
C ASN A 38 0.90 -6.71 -6.03
N LEU A 39 0.94 -5.39 -6.04
CA LEU A 39 -0.23 -4.53 -6.01
C LEU A 39 -0.21 -3.61 -7.20
N ARG A 40 -1.29 -3.58 -7.95
CA ARG A 40 -1.51 -2.58 -8.99
C ARG A 40 -2.18 -1.36 -8.38
N VAL A 41 -1.65 -0.18 -8.72
CA VAL A 41 -2.28 1.11 -8.43
C VAL A 41 -3.46 1.29 -9.39
N GLU A 42 -4.68 1.29 -8.87
CA GLU A 42 -5.90 1.51 -9.67
C GLU A 42 -6.25 2.99 -9.81
N ASN A 43 -5.87 3.80 -8.82
CA ASN A 43 -6.20 5.20 -8.80
C ASN A 43 -5.07 6.06 -8.24
N GLU A 44 -4.52 6.93 -9.09
CA GLU A 44 -3.51 7.95 -8.81
C GLU A 44 -4.12 9.26 -8.30
N ASN A 45 -5.42 9.47 -8.47
CA ASN A 45 -6.17 10.67 -8.04
C ASN A 45 -6.48 10.65 -6.53
N THR A 46 -5.53 10.20 -5.72
CA THR A 46 -5.59 10.33 -4.27
C THR A 46 -4.34 11.06 -3.75
N PRO A 47 -4.44 11.80 -2.65
CA PRO A 47 -3.28 12.42 -1.99
C PRO A 47 -2.17 11.41 -1.63
N PHE A 48 -2.52 10.12 -1.54
CA PHE A 48 -1.65 9.03 -1.14
C PHE A 48 -0.93 8.36 -2.32
N THR A 49 -1.54 8.36 -3.51
CA THR A 49 -1.03 7.67 -4.71
C THR A 49 -0.62 8.62 -5.84
N SER A 50 -0.79 9.93 -5.69
CA SER A 50 -0.42 10.95 -6.69
C SER A 50 1.04 10.96 -7.18
N SER A 51 1.94 10.21 -6.54
CA SER A 51 3.33 10.04 -6.99
C SER A 51 3.54 8.79 -7.86
N TYR A 52 2.50 8.01 -8.12
CA TYR A 52 2.55 6.80 -8.91
C TYR A 52 1.65 6.93 -10.13
N ASP A 53 2.06 6.31 -11.24
CA ASP A 53 1.23 6.20 -12.44
C ASP A 53 0.12 5.16 -12.24
N ASN A 54 -1.02 5.36 -12.91
CA ASN A 54 -2.06 4.34 -13.00
C ASN A 54 -1.48 3.04 -13.59
N GLY A 55 -1.87 1.90 -13.03
CA GLY A 55 -1.39 0.59 -13.47
C GLY A 55 0.01 0.23 -12.95
N ARG A 56 0.68 1.12 -12.19
CA ARG A 56 1.98 0.81 -11.60
C ARG A 56 1.87 -0.39 -10.66
N VAL A 57 2.74 -1.38 -10.87
CA VAL A 57 2.87 -2.54 -9.98
C VAL A 57 3.90 -2.27 -8.88
N LEU A 58 3.51 -2.56 -7.64
CA LEU A 58 4.31 -2.39 -6.43
C LEU A 58 4.45 -3.72 -5.71
N SER A 59 5.68 -4.14 -5.41
CA SER A 59 5.92 -5.34 -4.61
C SER A 59 6.00 -4.98 -3.12
N ILE A 60 5.09 -5.53 -2.32
CA ILE A 60 4.94 -5.19 -0.89
C ILE A 60 4.85 -6.46 -0.04
N PRO A 61 5.56 -6.54 1.10
CA PRO A 61 5.37 -7.65 2.04
C PRO A 61 4.01 -7.57 2.75
N ILE A 62 3.34 -8.72 2.84
CA ILE A 62 2.15 -8.91 3.67
C ILE A 62 2.44 -9.87 4.82
N ALA A 63 1.71 -9.69 5.94
CA ALA A 63 1.81 -10.50 7.15
C ALA A 63 0.47 -10.41 7.90
N HIS A 64 -0.56 -11.14 7.46
CA HIS A 64 -1.89 -11.08 8.09
C HIS A 64 -2.66 -12.41 8.02
N ALA A 65 -3.51 -12.64 9.02
CA ALA A 65 -4.51 -13.73 9.02
C ALA A 65 -5.90 -13.24 8.58
N GLU A 66 -6.14 -11.92 8.61
CA GLU A 66 -7.45 -11.29 8.43
C GLU A 66 -7.36 -10.14 7.44
N GLY A 67 -7.16 -10.48 6.16
CA GLY A 67 -7.04 -9.51 5.08
C GLY A 67 -8.08 -9.64 3.97
N ASN A 68 -9.07 -10.50 4.14
CA ASN A 68 -10.10 -10.73 3.13
C ASN A 68 -11.10 -9.58 3.15
N TYR A 69 -10.94 -8.61 2.25
CA TYR A 69 -11.89 -7.51 2.12
C TYR A 69 -13.19 -8.00 1.47
N ALA A 70 -14.30 -7.73 2.14
CA ALA A 70 -15.63 -8.11 1.69
C ALA A 70 -16.61 -6.93 1.80
N CYS A 71 -17.47 -6.81 0.80
CA CYS A 71 -18.59 -5.86 0.77
C CYS A 71 -19.72 -6.43 -0.10
N ASP A 72 -20.92 -5.88 0.07
CA ASP A 72 -22.06 -6.20 -0.79
C ASP A 72 -21.89 -5.63 -2.22
N ASP A 73 -22.75 -6.09 -3.13
CA ASP A 73 -22.67 -5.72 -4.55
C ASP A 73 -22.94 -4.22 -4.76
N ALA A 74 -23.85 -3.63 -3.98
CA ALA A 74 -24.15 -2.20 -4.06
C ALA A 74 -22.95 -1.34 -3.66
N THR A 75 -22.28 -1.68 -2.56
CA THR A 75 -21.06 -1.03 -2.10
C THR A 75 -19.93 -1.22 -3.10
N PHE A 76 -19.76 -2.44 -3.63
CA PHE A 76 -18.74 -2.71 -4.62
C PHE A 76 -18.91 -1.85 -5.88
N ASN A 77 -20.12 -1.81 -6.44
CA ASN A 77 -20.41 -1.00 -7.62
C ASN A 77 -20.19 0.48 -7.35
N SER A 78 -20.64 0.98 -6.18
CA SER A 78 -20.40 2.36 -5.78
C SER A 78 -18.90 2.70 -5.65
N LEU A 79 -18.10 1.78 -5.08
CA LEU A 79 -16.66 1.96 -4.96
C LEU A 79 -15.97 2.01 -6.32
N GLU A 80 -16.39 1.17 -7.27
CA GLU A 80 -15.89 1.17 -8.65
C GLU A 80 -16.25 2.47 -9.38
N GLU A 81 -17.54 2.84 -9.39
CA GLU A 81 -18.05 4.03 -10.08
C GLU A 81 -17.39 5.32 -9.57
N ASN A 82 -17.15 5.40 -8.27
CA ASN A 82 -16.50 6.56 -7.64
C ASN A 82 -14.97 6.51 -7.72
N GLY A 83 -14.38 5.44 -8.27
CA GLY A 83 -12.94 5.23 -8.29
C GLY A 83 -12.34 5.28 -6.89
N GLN A 84 -12.97 4.61 -5.92
CA GLN A 84 -12.51 4.56 -4.53
C GLN A 84 -11.60 3.36 -4.25
N ILE A 85 -11.46 2.46 -5.21
CA ILE A 85 -10.51 1.35 -5.15
C ILE A 85 -9.14 1.89 -5.54
N VAL A 86 -8.18 1.79 -4.61
CA VAL A 86 -6.85 2.40 -4.77
C VAL A 86 -5.81 1.36 -5.14
N PHE A 87 -5.95 0.16 -4.58
CA PHE A 87 -5.02 -0.95 -4.84
C PHE A 87 -5.78 -2.25 -5.07
N ARG A 88 -5.30 -3.02 -6.04
CA ARG A 88 -5.69 -4.44 -6.22
C ARG A 88 -4.47 -5.34 -6.18
N TYR A 89 -4.63 -6.56 -5.67
CA TYR A 89 -3.65 -7.62 -5.81
C TYR A 89 -3.56 -8.00 -7.28
N SER A 90 -2.33 -8.03 -7.80
CA SER A 90 -2.03 -8.38 -9.18
C SER A 90 -0.86 -9.35 -9.23
N ASP A 91 -0.61 -9.91 -10.41
CA ASP A 91 0.67 -10.55 -10.70
C ASP A 91 1.78 -9.50 -10.91
N GLU A 92 2.96 -9.94 -11.34
CA GLU A 92 4.10 -9.07 -11.64
C GLU A 92 3.93 -8.19 -12.89
N ASN A 93 3.02 -8.57 -13.80
CA ASN A 93 2.69 -7.83 -15.02
C ASN A 93 1.56 -6.81 -14.80
N GLY A 94 0.86 -6.89 -13.66
CA GLY A 94 -0.28 -6.03 -13.35
C GLY A 94 -1.62 -6.65 -13.74
N GLU A 95 -1.65 -7.94 -14.08
CA GLU A 95 -2.89 -8.67 -14.34
C GLU A 95 -3.55 -9.09 -13.03
N ILE A 96 -4.88 -8.95 -12.98
CA ILE A 96 -5.67 -9.32 -11.79
C ILE A 96 -6.12 -10.77 -11.96
N THR A 97 -5.47 -11.68 -11.21
CA THR A 97 -5.82 -13.11 -11.22
C THR A 97 -6.18 -13.60 -9.81
N ASP A 98 -6.86 -14.73 -9.73
CA ASP A 98 -7.25 -15.34 -8.47
C ASP A 98 -6.01 -15.84 -7.68
N GLU A 99 -4.96 -16.28 -8.37
CA GLU A 99 -3.71 -16.75 -7.75
C GLU A 99 -2.92 -15.61 -7.10
N ALA A 100 -3.01 -14.41 -7.69
CA ALA A 100 -2.40 -13.20 -7.14
C ALA A 100 -3.07 -12.76 -5.84
N ASN A 101 -4.34 -13.13 -5.63
CA ASN A 101 -5.15 -12.76 -4.48
C ASN A 101 -4.84 -13.66 -3.26
N PRO A 102 -4.04 -13.19 -2.29
CA PRO A 102 -3.51 -14.05 -1.23
C PRO A 102 -4.54 -14.38 -0.13
N ASN A 103 -5.59 -13.57 -0.02
CA ASN A 103 -6.54 -13.60 1.09
C ASN A 103 -7.98 -13.89 0.63
N GLY A 104 -8.22 -13.95 -0.68
CA GLY A 104 -9.56 -14.14 -1.25
C GLY A 104 -10.41 -12.88 -1.19
N ALA A 105 -9.77 -11.69 -1.12
CA ALA A 105 -10.47 -10.42 -1.11
C ALA A 105 -11.37 -10.27 -2.35
N ARG A 106 -12.55 -9.67 -2.19
CA ARG A 106 -13.49 -9.43 -3.29
C ARG A 106 -12.80 -8.66 -4.41
N SER A 107 -12.85 -9.20 -5.62
CA SER A 107 -12.22 -8.64 -6.83
C SER A 107 -10.74 -8.26 -6.62
N SER A 108 -10.03 -8.99 -5.77
CA SER A 108 -8.63 -8.73 -5.44
C SER A 108 -8.38 -7.35 -4.82
N ILE A 109 -9.35 -6.73 -4.14
CA ILE A 109 -9.18 -5.41 -3.51
C ILE A 109 -8.18 -5.49 -2.35
N ALA A 110 -7.13 -4.65 -2.40
CA ALA A 110 -6.10 -4.55 -1.37
C ALA A 110 -6.18 -3.26 -0.55
N GLY A 111 -6.86 -2.23 -1.05
CA GLY A 111 -7.09 -0.99 -0.33
C GLY A 111 -8.08 -0.05 -1.03
N ILE A 112 -8.79 0.73 -0.21
CA ILE A 112 -9.85 1.66 -0.62
C ILE A 112 -9.73 3.01 0.09
N CYS A 113 -10.29 4.06 -0.51
CA CYS A 113 -10.45 5.36 0.13
C CYS A 113 -11.92 5.75 0.32
N ASN A 114 -12.18 6.72 1.20
CA ASN A 114 -13.51 7.31 1.33
C ASN A 114 -13.83 8.24 0.14
N GLN A 115 -15.08 8.71 0.06
CA GLN A 115 -15.55 9.59 -1.03
C GLN A 115 -14.78 10.91 -1.10
N ASP A 116 -14.43 11.49 0.06
CA ASP A 116 -13.62 12.71 0.15
C ASP A 116 -12.13 12.48 -0.12
N ARG A 117 -11.71 11.22 -0.33
CA ARG A 117 -10.34 10.78 -0.61
C ARG A 117 -9.29 11.20 0.44
N ASN A 118 -9.72 11.50 1.66
CA ASN A 118 -8.84 11.89 2.76
C ASN A 118 -8.60 10.76 3.78
N VAL A 119 -9.35 9.67 3.70
CA VAL A 119 -9.15 8.44 4.48
C VAL A 119 -8.77 7.32 3.52
N LEU A 120 -7.65 6.64 3.78
CA LEU A 120 -7.19 5.48 3.01
C LEU A 120 -6.96 4.29 3.95
N GLY A 121 -7.50 3.14 3.58
CA GLY A 121 -7.27 1.86 4.25
C GLY A 121 -6.59 0.88 3.30
N MET A 122 -5.56 0.17 3.77
CA MET A 122 -4.91 -0.89 3.00
C MET A 122 -4.33 -2.00 3.88
N MET A 123 -4.38 -3.23 3.39
CA MET A 123 -3.84 -4.41 4.09
C MET A 123 -2.30 -4.61 4.09
N PRO A 124 -1.52 -4.09 3.13
CA PRO A 124 -0.07 -4.34 3.07
C PRO A 124 0.72 -3.65 4.18
N HIS A 125 1.69 -4.34 4.78
CA HIS A 125 2.50 -3.80 5.88
C HIS A 125 3.65 -2.91 5.37
N LEU A 126 3.36 -1.63 5.12
CA LEU A 126 4.38 -0.65 4.77
C LEU A 126 5.43 -0.44 5.89
N ALA A 127 5.05 -0.67 7.16
CA ALA A 127 5.94 -0.45 8.31
C ALA A 127 7.15 -1.41 8.37
N ARG A 128 7.14 -2.53 7.62
CA ARG A 128 8.31 -3.43 7.48
C ARG A 128 9.27 -3.02 6.36
N MET A 129 8.95 -1.97 5.59
CA MET A 129 9.75 -1.47 4.45
C MET A 129 10.73 -0.35 4.84
N THR A 130 10.85 0.01 6.12
CA THR A 130 11.79 1.05 6.59
C THR A 130 13.24 0.56 6.69
N ALA A 131 13.50 -0.74 6.48
CA ALA A 131 14.85 -1.27 6.34
C ALA A 131 15.39 -0.97 4.92
N ALA A 132 16.52 -0.26 4.88
CA ALA A 132 17.15 0.28 3.68
C ALA A 132 17.33 -0.75 2.56
N GLY A 133 16.50 -0.69 1.51
CA GLY A 133 16.67 -1.56 0.35
C GLY A 133 15.60 -1.49 -0.74
N CYS A 134 14.35 -1.11 -0.43
CA CYS A 134 13.26 -1.10 -1.42
C CYS A 134 12.85 0.31 -1.88
N SER A 135 12.70 0.47 -3.19
CA SER A 135 12.54 1.75 -3.92
C SER A 135 11.16 2.44 -3.82
N ALA A 136 10.20 1.87 -3.08
CA ALA A 136 8.86 2.47 -2.94
C ALA A 136 8.86 3.55 -1.83
N ARG A 137 9.28 4.77 -2.20
CA ARG A 137 9.29 5.92 -1.29
C ARG A 137 7.90 6.57 -1.22
N TRP A 138 7.07 6.10 -0.28
CA TRP A 138 5.78 6.72 0.05
C TRP A 138 5.98 8.08 0.73
N ARG A 139 5.49 9.17 0.13
CA ARG A 139 5.59 10.51 0.70
C ARG A 139 4.21 11.16 0.66
N LEU A 140 3.54 11.22 1.80
CA LEU A 140 2.32 12.02 1.97
C LEU A 140 2.65 13.48 1.63
N ARG A 141 1.98 14.04 0.61
CA ARG A 141 2.04 15.49 0.37
C ARG A 141 1.06 16.19 1.31
N SER A 142 1.51 16.55 2.51
CA SER A 142 0.88 17.64 3.24
C SER A 142 1.25 18.95 2.54
N ARG A 143 0.26 19.72 2.08
CA ARG A 143 0.45 21.11 1.66
C ARG A 143 0.67 21.97 2.92
N GLU A 144 1.84 21.85 3.54
CA GLU A 144 2.32 22.80 4.55
C GLU A 144 3.86 22.77 4.57
N SER A 145 4.42 23.92 4.20
CA SER A 145 5.76 24.48 4.51
C SER A 145 7.05 23.66 4.30
N LEU A 146 7.76 24.04 3.24
CA LEU A 146 9.14 24.55 3.20
C LEU A 146 10.12 24.22 4.35
N SER A 147 11.33 23.84 3.90
CA SER A 147 12.63 23.94 4.58
C SER A 147 13.10 22.78 5.46
N CYS A 148 13.42 21.66 4.81
CA CYS A 148 14.60 20.85 5.13
C CYS A 148 14.85 20.00 3.86
N ASN A 149 15.97 20.03 3.16
CA ASN A 149 17.27 19.63 3.67
C ASN A 149 18.31 19.76 2.52
N LYS A 150 19.03 20.89 2.42
CA LYS A 150 20.25 20.97 1.58
C LYS A 150 21.46 20.28 2.25
N LYS A 151 21.39 19.96 3.55
CA LYS A 151 22.49 19.35 4.33
C LYS A 151 22.60 17.83 4.21
N ALA A 152 21.55 17.12 3.78
CA ALA A 152 21.60 15.66 3.64
C ALA A 152 22.37 15.16 2.41
N ARG A 153 22.72 16.04 1.45
CA ARG A 153 23.46 15.65 0.24
C ARG A 153 24.98 15.56 0.45
N GLU A 154 25.55 16.23 1.46
CA GLU A 154 27.01 16.24 1.68
C GLU A 154 27.51 15.04 2.49
N LEU A 155 26.64 14.36 3.25
CA LEU A 155 27.04 13.24 4.12
C LEU A 155 27.19 11.88 3.41
N CYS A 156 26.65 11.72 2.20
CA CYS A 156 26.73 10.45 1.44
C CYS A 156 27.95 10.33 0.50
N SER A 157 28.82 11.34 0.40
CA SER A 157 29.92 11.35 -0.59
C SER A 157 31.28 10.85 -0.05
N SER A 158 31.43 10.58 1.25
CA SER A 158 32.78 10.48 1.86
C SER A 158 33.29 9.10 2.27
N ARG A 159 32.65 7.97 1.88
CA ARG A 159 33.20 6.64 2.17
C ARG A 159 33.11 5.65 1.01
N ALA A 160 34.04 5.81 0.07
CA ALA A 160 34.57 4.69 -0.70
C ALA A 160 36.10 4.84 -0.76
N LYS A 161 36.83 4.00 -0.02
CA LYS A 161 38.24 3.72 -0.29
C LYS A 161 38.37 2.21 -0.55
N PRO A 162 39.02 1.79 -1.65
CA PRO A 162 39.21 0.38 -1.94
C PRO A 162 40.32 -0.22 -1.08
N PHE A 163 40.08 -1.45 -0.62
CA PHE A 163 41.04 -2.29 0.09
C PHE A 163 42.06 -2.83 -0.92
N VAL A 164 43.34 -2.50 -0.75
CA VAL A 164 44.47 -3.04 -1.54
C VAL A 164 45.28 -3.96 -0.62
N SER A 165 45.40 -5.23 -1.00
CA SER A 165 46.25 -6.22 -0.34
C SER A 165 47.67 -6.21 -0.93
N LYS A 166 48.66 -5.99 -0.06
CA LYS A 166 50.10 -6.34 -0.19
C LYS A 166 50.59 -6.58 1.25
N GLY A 167 51.36 -7.59 1.63
CA GLY A 167 51.97 -8.73 0.97
C GLY A 167 52.60 -9.63 2.06
N VAL A 168 53.24 -10.72 1.64
CA VAL A 168 54.34 -11.37 2.37
C VAL A 168 55.60 -11.11 1.56
#